data_AF-A0AAU6W7I4-F1
#
_entry.id   AF-A0AAU6W7I4-F1
#
_cell.length_a   1.000
_cell.length_b   1.000
_cell.length_c   1.000
_cell.angle_alpha   90.00
_cell.angle_beta   90.00
_cell.angle_gamma   90.00
#
_symmetry.space_group_name_H-M   'P 1'
#
loop_
_entity.id
_entity.type
_entity.pdbx_description
1 polymer ?
#
loop_
_entity_poly.entity_id
_entity_poly.type
_entity_poly.pdbx_seq_one_letter_code
_entity_poly.pdbx_strand_id
1 'polypeptide(L)'
;MKFIIEKHNFKNKIKPFFYFYRWFFIYFFVFLLFISIFWCILYKISGIHIANKNVICFLTSYLLEIILSVDNIFVWFLIFKSLEIPNVYQKKVLFYGLIGALILRFLLSFFGYFVFLKWHWILYFFGVLFIFISLKIFFCSSNPKNEEKNIGLSWIYKTFRITNNSSCKNFFLKINNKIFCTPLFISLVLIELSDLIFSADSIPAVFSITHDLFIILSSNIFSVLGLRSMYFFISPIINKFPMIEYALSIILMFIGFKILFEKFIIISNFFTFSIILIILVATFIINVFFIKKK
;
A
#
# COMPACT_ATOMS: atom_id res chain seq x y z
N MET A 1 -18.52 -28.96 -30.73
CA MET A 1 -17.85 -29.19 -29.42
C MET A 1 -16.89 -28.06 -29.01
N LYS A 2 -16.05 -27.50 -29.90
CA LYS A 2 -15.16 -26.34 -29.60
C LYS A 2 -15.89 -25.07 -29.10
N PHE A 3 -17.04 -24.74 -29.68
CA PHE A 3 -17.84 -23.55 -29.29
C PHE A 3 -18.40 -23.59 -27.86
N ILE A 4 -18.66 -24.78 -27.31
CA ILE A 4 -19.21 -24.93 -25.95
C ILE A 4 -18.08 -24.78 -24.91
N ILE A 5 -16.88 -25.25 -25.25
CA ILE A 5 -15.68 -25.13 -24.40
C ILE A 5 -15.22 -23.66 -24.32
N GLU A 6 -15.30 -22.90 -25.42
CA GLU A 6 -15.01 -21.45 -25.41
C GLU A 6 -16.03 -20.65 -24.58
N LYS A 7 -17.33 -20.97 -24.67
CA LYS A 7 -18.38 -20.30 -23.89
C LYS A 7 -18.27 -20.59 -22.38
N HIS A 8 -17.83 -21.80 -22.01
CA HIS A 8 -17.54 -22.16 -20.62
C HIS A 8 -16.28 -21.46 -20.07
N ASN A 9 -15.24 -21.32 -20.90
CA ASN A 9 -14.03 -20.57 -20.55
C ASN A 9 -14.27 -19.05 -20.44
N PHE A 10 -15.18 -18.48 -21.24
CA PHE A 10 -15.59 -17.08 -21.11
C PHE A 10 -16.42 -16.81 -19.83
N LYS A 11 -17.41 -17.66 -19.52
CA LYS A 11 -18.22 -17.53 -18.28
C LYS A 11 -17.36 -17.66 -17.01
N ASN A 12 -16.35 -18.53 -17.02
CA ASN A 12 -15.42 -18.68 -15.89
C ASN A 12 -14.39 -17.54 -15.77
N LYS A 13 -14.10 -16.81 -16.85
CA LYS A 13 -13.30 -15.56 -16.79
C LYS A 13 -14.09 -14.33 -16.33
N ILE A 14 -15.40 -14.27 -16.60
CA ILE A 14 -16.25 -13.10 -16.27
C ILE A 14 -16.72 -13.10 -14.80
N LYS A 15 -17.04 -14.28 -14.23
CA LYS A 15 -17.47 -14.39 -12.82
C LYS A 15 -16.51 -13.77 -11.79
N PRO A 16 -15.18 -13.95 -11.87
CA PRO A 16 -14.27 -13.28 -10.95
C PRO A 16 -14.28 -11.76 -11.14
N PHE A 17 -14.43 -11.26 -12.38
CA PHE A 17 -14.40 -9.83 -12.70
C PHE A 17 -15.56 -9.06 -12.04
N PHE A 18 -16.79 -9.60 -12.12
CA PHE A 18 -17.99 -8.97 -11.51
C PHE A 18 -17.95 -8.98 -9.98
N TYR A 19 -17.36 -10.02 -9.38
CA TYR A 19 -17.21 -10.13 -7.93
C TYR A 19 -16.32 -9.03 -7.36
N PHE A 20 -15.26 -8.63 -8.09
CA PHE A 20 -14.35 -7.56 -7.65
C PHE A 20 -14.99 -6.17 -7.72
N TYR A 21 -15.74 -5.84 -8.77
CA TYR A 21 -16.47 -4.56 -8.83
C TYR A 21 -17.41 -4.39 -7.64
N ARG A 22 -18.11 -5.47 -7.26
CA ARG A 22 -18.99 -5.45 -6.09
C ARG A 22 -18.25 -5.04 -4.82
N TRP A 23 -17.08 -5.60 -4.55
CA TRP A 23 -16.28 -5.23 -3.37
C TRP A 23 -15.72 -3.83 -3.45
N PHE A 24 -15.31 -3.38 -4.64
CA PHE A 24 -14.89 -1.99 -4.87
C PHE A 24 -16.01 -1.00 -4.55
N PHE A 25 -17.22 -1.23 -5.06
CA PHE A 25 -18.36 -0.36 -4.79
C PHE A 25 -18.80 -0.42 -3.32
N ILE A 26 -18.79 -1.60 -2.69
CA ILE A 26 -19.06 -1.74 -1.25
C ILE A 26 -18.04 -0.94 -0.45
N TYR A 27 -16.75 -1.09 -0.74
CA TYR A 27 -15.69 -0.34 -0.08
C TYR A 27 -15.90 1.17 -0.24
N PHE A 28 -16.12 1.64 -1.46
CA PHE A 28 -16.30 3.06 -1.74
C PHE A 28 -17.54 3.63 -1.05
N PHE A 29 -18.64 2.88 -1.02
CA PHE A 29 -19.85 3.25 -0.30
C PHE A 29 -19.60 3.37 1.21
N VAL A 30 -18.93 2.38 1.81
CA VAL A 30 -18.56 2.40 3.24
C VAL A 30 -17.61 3.56 3.55
N PHE A 31 -16.65 3.83 2.67
CA PHE A 31 -15.71 4.95 2.79
C PHE A 31 -16.43 6.30 2.76
N LEU A 32 -17.35 6.51 1.80
CA LEU A 32 -18.14 7.74 1.72
C LEU A 32 -19.08 7.91 2.91
N LEU A 33 -19.73 6.83 3.36
CA LEU A 33 -20.55 6.83 4.57
C LEU A 33 -19.72 7.22 5.79
N PHE A 34 -18.54 6.62 5.95
CA PHE A 34 -17.64 6.92 7.05
C PHE A 34 -17.25 8.40 7.06
N ILE A 35 -16.81 8.96 5.93
CA ILE A 35 -16.44 10.38 5.84
C ILE A 35 -17.62 11.29 6.16
N SER A 36 -18.80 10.96 5.64
CA SER A 36 -20.02 11.76 5.85
C SER A 36 -20.43 11.74 7.33
N ILE A 37 -20.44 10.56 7.96
CA ILE A 37 -20.75 10.39 9.38
C ILE A 37 -19.69 11.10 10.24
N PHE A 38 -18.41 10.90 9.94
CA PHE A 38 -17.30 11.53 10.65
C PHE A 38 -17.39 13.06 10.60
N TRP A 39 -17.67 13.63 9.43
CA TRP A 39 -17.89 15.07 9.27
C TRP A 39 -19.11 15.56 10.05
N CYS A 40 -20.26 14.87 9.94
CA CYS A 40 -21.49 15.24 10.65
C CYS A 40 -21.32 15.21 12.18
N ILE A 41 -20.62 14.21 12.71
CA ILE A 41 -20.32 14.10 14.15
C ILE A 41 -19.43 15.27 14.58
N LEU A 42 -18.33 15.52 13.87
CA LEU A 42 -17.43 16.63 14.20
C LEU A 42 -18.09 18.00 14.06
N TYR A 43 -18.95 18.17 13.06
CA TYR A 43 -19.71 19.40 12.86
C TYR A 43 -20.62 19.68 14.06
N LYS A 44 -21.33 18.67 14.57
CA LYS A 44 -22.21 18.80 15.75
C LYS A 44 -21.45 19.08 17.04
N ILE A 45 -20.27 18.49 17.22
CA ILE A 45 -19.52 18.59 18.48
C ILE A 45 -18.62 19.83 18.52
N SER A 46 -17.96 20.15 17.40
CA SER A 46 -16.82 21.08 17.36
C SER A 46 -16.97 22.17 16.31
N GLY A 47 -18.06 22.18 15.54
CA GLY A 47 -18.32 23.15 14.50
C GLY A 47 -17.58 22.88 13.18
N ILE A 48 -17.88 23.73 12.18
CA ILE A 48 -17.51 23.49 10.78
C ILE A 48 -16.00 23.53 10.52
N HIS A 49 -15.27 24.43 11.19
CA HIS A 49 -13.83 24.59 10.94
C HIS A 49 -13.03 23.34 11.34
N ILE A 50 -13.36 22.76 12.49
CA ILE A 50 -12.69 21.55 13.01
C ILE A 50 -13.10 20.33 12.17
N ALA A 51 -14.38 20.21 11.81
CA ALA A 51 -14.87 19.15 10.94
C ALA A 51 -14.14 19.13 9.59
N ASN A 52 -14.05 20.29 8.93
CA ASN A 52 -13.34 20.42 7.65
C ASN A 52 -11.85 20.10 7.78
N LYS A 53 -11.18 20.64 8.81
CA LYS A 53 -9.76 20.39 9.04
C LYS A 53 -9.47 18.89 9.21
N ASN A 54 -10.24 18.20 10.05
CA ASN A 54 -10.01 16.78 10.34
C ASN A 54 -10.33 15.88 9.15
N VAL A 55 -11.38 16.19 8.37
CA VAL A 55 -11.67 15.44 7.13
C VAL A 55 -10.57 15.64 6.09
N ILE A 56 -10.03 16.85 5.96
CA ILE A 56 -8.88 17.10 5.07
C ILE A 56 -7.64 16.33 5.57
N CYS A 57 -7.39 16.30 6.88
CA CYS A 57 -6.31 15.49 7.47
C CYS A 57 -6.50 13.99 7.20
N PHE A 58 -7.74 13.50 7.30
CA PHE A 58 -8.07 12.12 6.98
C PHE A 58 -7.84 11.81 5.49
N LEU A 59 -8.34 12.64 4.58
CA LEU A 59 -8.20 12.44 3.15
C LEU A 59 -6.74 12.54 2.68
N THR A 60 -5.97 13.47 3.23
CA THR A 60 -4.52 13.58 2.98
C THR A 60 -3.77 12.36 3.46
N SER A 61 -3.99 11.94 4.70
CA SER A 61 -3.36 10.74 5.27
C SER A 61 -3.74 9.49 4.50
N TYR A 62 -5.01 9.36 4.12
CA TYR A 62 -5.52 8.25 3.31
C TYR A 62 -4.88 8.20 1.92
N LEU A 63 -4.83 9.32 1.20
CA LEU A 63 -4.20 9.38 -0.13
C LEU A 63 -2.72 9.08 -0.05
N LEU A 64 -2.02 9.69 0.90
CA LEU A 64 -0.59 9.51 1.10
C LEU A 64 -0.26 8.04 1.39
N GLU A 65 -1.06 7.40 2.25
CA GLU A 65 -0.91 5.98 2.55
C GLU A 65 -1.22 5.09 1.35
N ILE A 66 -2.24 5.42 0.55
CA ILE A 66 -2.55 4.68 -0.68
C ILE A 66 -1.37 4.70 -1.63
N ILE A 67 -0.77 5.88 -1.83
CA ILE A 67 0.30 6.09 -2.80
C ILE A 67 1.53 5.30 -2.38
N LEU A 68 1.98 5.46 -1.13
CA LEU A 68 3.14 4.74 -0.59
C LEU A 68 2.94 3.23 -0.55
N SER A 69 1.69 2.77 -0.40
CA SER A 69 1.36 1.35 -0.38
C SER A 69 1.22 0.73 -1.78
N VAL A 70 1.35 1.50 -2.88
CA VAL A 70 1.38 0.96 -4.25
C VAL A 70 2.63 0.11 -4.47
N ASP A 71 3.77 0.52 -3.92
CA ASP A 71 5.04 -0.24 -4.03
C ASP A 71 4.93 -1.63 -3.37
N ASN A 72 4.12 -1.74 -2.32
CA ASN A 72 3.86 -3.01 -1.63
C ASN A 72 3.24 -4.04 -2.58
N ILE A 73 2.38 -3.61 -3.52
CA ILE A 73 1.76 -4.48 -4.53
C ILE A 73 2.82 -5.09 -5.46
N PHE A 74 3.83 -4.31 -5.84
CA PHE A 74 4.93 -4.78 -6.68
C PHE A 74 5.76 -5.83 -5.96
N VAL A 75 6.09 -5.60 -4.69
CA VAL A 75 6.79 -6.59 -3.87
C VAL A 75 5.98 -7.88 -3.72
N TRP A 76 4.67 -7.79 -3.52
CA TRP A 76 3.81 -8.99 -3.48
C TRP A 76 3.87 -9.77 -4.80
N PHE A 77 3.81 -9.07 -5.94
CA PHE A 77 3.92 -9.68 -7.26
C PHE A 77 5.26 -10.41 -7.44
N LEU A 78 6.38 -9.76 -7.08
CA LEU A 78 7.71 -10.37 -7.14
C LEU A 78 7.83 -11.59 -6.23
N ILE A 79 7.31 -11.52 -5.00
CA ILE A 79 7.30 -12.65 -4.06
C ILE A 79 6.52 -13.82 -4.66
N PHE A 80 5.29 -13.60 -5.14
CA PHE A 80 4.49 -14.67 -5.72
C PHE A 80 5.11 -15.26 -6.98
N LYS A 81 5.74 -14.44 -7.82
CA LYS A 81 6.45 -14.88 -9.02
C LYS A 81 7.69 -15.71 -8.65
N SER A 82 8.50 -15.25 -7.69
CA SER A 82 9.72 -15.93 -7.26
C SER A 82 9.47 -17.28 -6.58
N LEU A 83 8.33 -17.42 -5.88
CA LEU A 83 7.92 -18.65 -5.21
C LEU A 83 6.95 -19.51 -6.04
N GLU A 84 6.71 -19.11 -7.30
CA GLU A 84 5.82 -19.78 -8.25
C GLU A 84 4.42 -20.09 -7.68
N ILE A 85 3.85 -19.16 -6.93
CA ILE A 85 2.59 -19.39 -6.21
C ILE A 85 1.40 -19.27 -7.17
N PRO A 86 0.56 -20.33 -7.32
CA PRO A 86 -0.61 -20.29 -8.18
C PRO A 86 -1.60 -19.17 -7.78
N ASN A 87 -2.17 -18.48 -8.78
CA ASN A 87 -3.12 -17.38 -8.59
C ASN A 87 -4.31 -17.73 -7.69
N VAL A 88 -4.75 -18.99 -7.69
CA VAL A 88 -5.85 -19.49 -6.85
C VAL A 88 -5.54 -19.31 -5.36
N TYR A 89 -4.26 -19.45 -4.99
CA TYR A 89 -3.80 -19.43 -3.62
C TYR A 89 -3.31 -18.06 -3.14
N GLN A 90 -2.93 -17.16 -4.06
CA GLN A 90 -2.55 -15.78 -3.72
C GLN A 90 -3.63 -15.07 -2.89
N LYS A 91 -4.91 -15.27 -3.23
CA LYS A 91 -6.06 -14.73 -2.47
C LYS A 91 -6.05 -15.09 -0.99
N LYS A 92 -5.56 -16.29 -0.65
CA LYS A 92 -5.47 -16.74 0.74
C LYS A 92 -4.35 -15.98 1.46
N VAL A 93 -3.18 -15.87 0.83
CA VAL A 93 -2.02 -15.15 1.39
C VAL A 93 -2.33 -13.66 1.55
N LEU A 94 -2.68 -12.99 0.46
CA LEU A 94 -3.91 -12.21 0.33
C LEU A 94 -4.64 -11.80 1.62
N PHE A 95 -5.57 -12.65 2.03
CA PHE A 95 -6.43 -12.38 3.15
C PHE A 95 -5.70 -12.35 4.50
N TYR A 96 -4.83 -13.33 4.78
CA TYR A 96 -4.14 -13.41 6.06
C TYR A 96 -3.10 -12.29 6.25
N GLY A 97 -2.35 -11.96 5.20
CA GLY A 97 -1.41 -10.85 5.23
C GLY A 97 -2.08 -9.49 5.39
N LEU A 98 -3.36 -9.33 5.02
CA LEU A 98 -4.13 -8.11 5.32
C LEU A 98 -4.39 -8.00 6.83
N ILE A 99 -4.75 -9.09 7.48
CA ILE A 99 -4.98 -9.11 8.92
C ILE A 99 -3.66 -8.80 9.65
N GLY A 100 -2.56 -9.44 9.24
CA GLY A 100 -1.22 -9.18 9.77
C GLY A 100 -0.80 -7.71 9.59
N ALA A 101 -0.92 -7.19 8.37
CA ALA A 101 -0.62 -5.78 8.05
C ALA A 101 -1.42 -4.79 8.91
N LEU A 102 -2.73 -5.01 9.08
CA LEU A 102 -3.57 -4.14 9.90
C LEU A 102 -3.15 -4.15 11.37
N ILE A 103 -2.85 -5.33 11.94
CA ILE A 103 -2.39 -5.45 13.33
C ILE A 103 -1.03 -4.76 13.49
N LEU A 104 -0.10 -5.04 12.59
CA LEU A 104 1.24 -4.47 12.63
C LEU A 104 1.20 -2.95 12.50
N ARG A 105 0.43 -2.41 11.54
CA ARG A 105 0.26 -0.97 11.37
C ARG A 105 -0.41 -0.32 12.57
N PHE A 106 -1.39 -0.98 13.18
CA PHE A 106 -2.00 -0.48 14.41
C PHE A 106 -0.93 -0.35 15.50
N LEU A 107 -0.15 -1.40 15.74
CA LEU A 107 0.92 -1.40 16.74
C LEU A 107 1.99 -0.34 16.43
N LEU A 108 2.51 -0.30 15.21
CA LEU A 108 3.55 0.66 14.82
C LEU A 108 3.06 2.10 14.87
N SER A 109 1.82 2.38 14.45
CA SER A 109 1.24 3.73 14.54
C SER A 109 1.00 4.13 16.00
N PHE A 110 0.52 3.20 16.82
CA PHE A 110 0.30 3.43 18.24
C PHE A 110 1.62 3.72 18.99
N PHE A 111 2.66 2.91 18.76
CA PHE A 111 3.99 3.18 19.31
C PHE A 111 4.61 4.46 18.72
N GLY A 112 4.43 4.67 17.42
CA GLY A 112 4.86 5.88 16.72
C GLY A 112 4.30 7.14 17.36
N TYR A 113 3.03 7.14 17.76
CA TYR A 113 2.41 8.27 18.45
C TYR A 113 3.17 8.67 19.73
N PHE A 114 3.57 7.70 20.56
CA PHE A 114 4.37 7.98 21.76
C PHE A 114 5.78 8.48 21.43
N VAL A 115 6.41 7.91 20.39
CA VAL A 115 7.74 8.31 19.94
C VAL A 115 7.73 9.75 19.43
N PHE A 116 6.81 10.07 18.52
CA PHE A 116 6.73 11.39 17.88
C PHE A 116 6.26 12.50 18.82
N LEU A 117 5.48 12.18 19.85
CA LEU A 117 5.14 13.15 20.91
C LEU A 117 6.34 13.50 21.80
N LYS A 118 7.22 12.55 22.10
CA LYS A 118 8.37 12.78 23.00
C LYS A 118 9.60 13.31 22.26
N TRP A 119 9.83 12.86 21.04
CA TRP A 119 11.05 13.10 20.29
C TRP A 119 10.75 13.72 18.93
N HIS A 120 10.28 14.97 18.94
CA HIS A 120 9.96 15.72 17.71
C HIS A 120 11.12 15.80 16.71
N TRP A 121 12.38 15.77 17.17
CA TRP A 121 13.54 15.80 16.28
C TRP A 121 13.58 14.61 15.29
N ILE A 122 12.95 13.48 15.64
CA ILE A 122 12.87 12.28 14.79
C ILE A 122 12.13 12.57 13.49
N LEU A 123 11.14 13.48 13.48
CA LEU A 123 10.47 13.89 12.25
C LEU A 123 11.47 14.51 11.26
N TYR A 124 12.38 15.37 11.73
CA TYR A 124 13.40 15.98 10.87
C TYR A 124 14.35 14.95 10.27
N PHE A 125 14.71 13.91 11.04
CA PHE A 125 15.49 12.79 10.51
C PHE A 125 14.75 12.10 9.35
N PHE A 126 13.46 11.80 9.52
CA PHE A 126 12.64 11.25 8.44
C PHE A 126 12.45 12.23 7.28
N GLY A 127 12.42 13.54 7.53
CA GLY A 127 12.39 14.56 6.49
C GLY A 127 13.61 14.51 5.57
N VAL A 128 14.82 14.40 6.14
CA VAL A 128 16.06 14.20 5.35
C VAL A 128 16.03 12.86 4.63
N LEU A 129 15.58 11.81 5.31
CA LEU A 129 15.48 10.46 4.75
C LEU A 129 14.54 10.42 3.54
N PHE A 130 13.39 11.11 3.58
CA PHE A 130 12.47 11.18 2.44
C PHE A 130 13.05 11.94 1.24
N ILE A 131 13.82 13.01 1.47
CA ILE A 131 14.55 13.69 0.39
C ILE A 131 15.59 12.74 -0.22
N PHE A 132 16.30 11.99 0.62
CA PHE A 132 17.26 10.99 0.13
C PHE A 132 16.59 9.88 -0.70
N ILE A 133 15.50 9.29 -0.20
CA ILE A 133 14.74 8.25 -0.90
C ILE A 133 14.16 8.79 -2.20
N SER A 134 13.56 9.99 -2.20
CA SER A 134 12.98 10.58 -3.39
C SER A 134 14.02 10.85 -4.48
N LEU A 135 15.21 11.37 -4.14
CA LEU A 135 16.32 11.51 -5.09
C LEU A 135 16.72 10.15 -5.67
N LYS A 136 16.86 9.14 -4.81
CA LYS A 136 17.21 7.79 -5.24
C LYS A 136 16.18 7.23 -6.22
N ILE A 137 14.88 7.33 -5.91
CA ILE A 137 13.81 6.87 -6.80
C ILE A 137 13.86 7.65 -8.12
N PHE A 138 13.97 8.98 -8.07
CA PHE A 138 13.98 9.83 -9.26
C PHE A 138 15.11 9.48 -10.24
N PHE A 139 16.33 9.24 -9.73
CA PHE A 139 17.47 8.89 -10.57
C PHE A 139 17.49 7.41 -11.00
N CYS A 140 17.03 6.48 -10.15
CA CYS A 140 17.06 5.05 -10.44
C CYS A 140 15.86 4.53 -11.26
N SER A 141 14.74 5.27 -11.31
CA SER A 141 13.52 4.85 -12.04
C SER A 141 13.72 4.73 -13.57
N SER A 142 14.81 5.29 -14.12
CA SER A 142 15.09 5.32 -15.57
C SER A 142 15.69 4.04 -16.17
N ASN A 143 16.14 3.07 -15.35
CA ASN A 143 16.78 1.83 -15.82
C ASN A 143 16.05 0.56 -15.34
N PRO A 144 14.98 0.11 -16.02
CA PRO A 144 14.24 -1.11 -15.68
C PRO A 144 14.96 -2.40 -16.13
N LYS A 145 16.28 -2.37 -16.34
CA LYS A 145 17.06 -3.53 -16.76
C LYS A 145 18.11 -3.84 -15.70
N ASN A 146 17.98 -5.03 -15.12
CA ASN A 146 18.98 -5.73 -14.29
C ASN A 146 18.91 -5.54 -12.77
N GLU A 147 17.75 -5.24 -12.20
CA GLU A 147 17.50 -5.63 -10.81
C GLU A 147 16.47 -6.76 -10.74
N GLU A 148 16.75 -7.86 -11.44
CA GLU A 148 16.49 -9.19 -10.88
C GLU A 148 17.42 -9.39 -9.68
N LYS A 149 17.31 -8.54 -8.66
CA LYS A 149 17.85 -8.87 -7.36
C LYS A 149 17.02 -10.05 -6.94
N ASN A 150 17.65 -11.22 -6.93
CA ASN A 150 17.30 -12.31 -6.05
C ASN A 150 16.94 -11.66 -4.71
N ILE A 151 15.63 -11.47 -4.47
CA ILE A 151 15.13 -11.12 -3.14
C ILE A 151 15.85 -12.10 -2.24
N GLY A 152 16.48 -11.60 -1.17
CA GLY A 152 17.42 -12.34 -0.31
C GLY A 152 16.77 -13.52 0.42
N LEU A 153 16.18 -14.44 -0.34
CA LEU A 153 15.41 -15.59 0.06
C LEU A 153 16.34 -16.67 0.59
N SER A 154 17.64 -16.62 0.27
CA SER A 154 18.65 -17.57 0.73
C SER A 154 18.65 -17.73 2.25
N TRP A 155 18.41 -16.64 3.01
CA TRP A 155 18.35 -16.72 4.47
C TRP A 155 17.08 -17.44 4.95
N ILE A 156 15.95 -17.22 4.28
CA ILE A 156 14.67 -17.86 4.60
C ILE A 156 14.68 -19.35 4.27
N TYR A 157 15.33 -19.75 3.17
CA TYR A 157 15.55 -21.16 2.84
C TYR A 157 16.46 -21.89 3.83
N LYS A 158 17.32 -21.17 4.57
CA LYS A 158 18.16 -21.75 5.63
C LYS A 158 17.43 -21.86 6.97
N THR A 159 16.52 -20.94 7.28
CA THR A 159 15.84 -20.89 8.59
C THR A 159 14.65 -21.83 8.69
N PHE A 160 13.91 -22.06 7.60
CA PHE A 160 12.72 -22.91 7.60
C PHE A 160 12.96 -24.25 6.88
N ARG A 161 12.27 -25.32 7.34
CA ARG A 161 12.19 -26.58 6.60
C ARG A 161 11.13 -26.45 5.51
N ILE A 162 11.56 -26.25 4.28
CA ILE A 162 10.67 -25.89 3.16
C ILE A 162 10.42 -27.10 2.28
N THR A 163 9.16 -27.33 1.92
CA THR A 163 8.80 -28.29 0.87
C THR A 163 8.88 -27.64 -0.50
N ASN A 164 9.43 -28.34 -1.50
CA ASN A 164 9.49 -27.85 -2.89
C ASN A 164 8.12 -27.78 -3.60
N ASN A 165 7.04 -28.21 -2.96
CA ASN A 165 5.74 -28.30 -3.60
C ASN A 165 4.93 -26.99 -3.42
N SER A 166 4.97 -26.11 -4.43
CA SER A 166 4.22 -24.86 -4.49
C SER A 166 2.70 -25.04 -4.70
N SER A 167 2.27 -26.26 -5.05
CA SER A 167 0.86 -26.60 -5.33
C SER A 167 0.00 -26.86 -4.08
N CYS A 168 0.60 -26.86 -2.88
CA CYS A 168 -0.10 -27.17 -1.65
C CYS A 168 -0.96 -26.01 -1.12
N LYS A 169 -2.24 -26.31 -0.82
CA LYS A 169 -3.23 -25.34 -0.30
C LYS A 169 -2.99 -24.90 1.15
N ASN A 170 -2.24 -25.69 1.92
CA ASN A 170 -2.05 -25.48 3.35
C ASN A 170 -0.72 -24.77 3.65
N PHE A 171 -0.70 -23.93 4.69
CA PHE A 171 0.51 -23.22 5.14
C PHE A 171 1.56 -24.17 5.73
N PHE A 172 1.09 -25.24 6.37
CA PHE A 172 1.93 -26.24 6.99
C PHE A 172 1.57 -27.62 6.46
N LEU A 173 2.58 -28.46 6.30
CA LEU A 173 2.43 -29.88 5.96
C LEU A 173 3.14 -30.71 7.02
N LYS A 174 2.54 -31.84 7.40
CA LYS A 174 3.17 -32.81 8.28
C LYS A 174 3.67 -33.97 7.42
N ILE A 175 4.99 -34.11 7.31
CA ILE A 175 5.64 -35.21 6.58
C ILE A 175 6.50 -35.96 7.59
N ASN A 176 6.28 -37.27 7.74
CA ASN A 176 7.02 -38.13 8.69
C ASN A 176 7.10 -37.55 10.11
N ASN A 177 5.94 -37.16 10.67
CA ASN A 177 5.80 -36.50 11.98
C ASN A 177 6.52 -35.16 12.18
N LYS A 178 7.17 -34.61 11.15
CA LYS A 178 7.81 -33.29 11.18
C LYS A 178 6.94 -32.27 10.44
N ILE A 179 6.84 -31.07 10.99
CA ILE A 179 6.13 -29.94 10.37
C ILE A 179 7.07 -29.26 9.37
N PHE A 180 6.60 -29.09 8.15
CA PHE A 180 7.26 -28.35 7.08
C PHE A 180 6.43 -27.12 6.72
N CYS A 181 7.13 -26.02 6.44
CA CYS A 181 6.52 -24.81 5.93
C CYS A 181 6.39 -24.91 4.41
N THR A 182 5.24 -24.55 3.87
CA THR A 182 5.06 -24.47 2.41
C THR A 182 5.53 -23.12 1.86
N PRO A 183 5.84 -23.02 0.56
CA PRO A 183 6.09 -21.74 -0.12
C PRO A 183 4.98 -20.70 0.13
N LEU A 184 3.75 -21.18 0.31
CA LEU A 184 2.59 -20.37 0.65
C LEU A 184 2.75 -19.64 2.00
N PHE A 185 3.30 -20.30 3.03
CA PHE A 185 3.57 -19.66 4.33
C PHE A 185 4.74 -18.68 4.25
N ILE A 186 5.78 -19.04 3.52
CA ILE A 186 6.93 -18.16 3.31
C ILE A 186 6.51 -16.86 2.62
N SER A 187 5.64 -16.95 1.61
CA SER A 187 5.12 -15.76 0.95
C SER A 187 4.34 -14.86 1.88
N LEU A 188 3.59 -15.42 2.84
CA LEU A 188 2.88 -14.65 3.85
C LEU A 188 3.85 -13.88 4.74
N VAL A 189 4.86 -14.56 5.27
CA VAL A 189 5.89 -13.94 6.11
C VAL A 189 6.64 -12.84 5.36
N LEU A 190 7.03 -13.09 4.10
CA LEU A 190 7.70 -12.09 3.27
C LEU A 190 6.83 -10.88 3.00
N ILE A 191 5.53 -11.09 2.76
CA ILE A 191 4.57 -10.00 2.57
C ILE A 191 4.45 -9.17 3.84
N GLU A 192 4.32 -9.80 5.01
CA GLU A 192 4.24 -9.09 6.30
C GLU A 192 5.54 -8.34 6.64
N LEU A 193 6.70 -8.94 6.39
CA LEU A 193 7.99 -8.28 6.56
C LEU A 193 8.16 -7.10 5.60
N SER A 194 7.71 -7.24 4.35
CA SER A 194 7.75 -6.13 3.39
C SER A 194 6.86 -4.98 3.86
N ASP A 195 5.65 -5.26 4.34
CA ASP A 195 4.75 -4.21 4.84
C ASP A 195 5.32 -3.52 6.09
N LEU A 196 6.01 -4.27 6.97
CA LEU A 196 6.77 -3.69 8.08
C LEU A 196 7.82 -2.70 7.58
N ILE A 197 8.64 -3.12 6.61
CA ILE A 197 9.70 -2.26 6.05
C ILE A 197 9.09 -1.01 5.41
N PHE A 198 8.02 -1.15 4.63
CA PHE A 198 7.35 -0.01 3.98
C PHE A 198 6.65 0.92 4.97
N SER A 199 6.09 0.39 6.05
CA SER A 199 5.46 1.21 7.10
C SER A 199 6.45 2.14 7.81
N ALA A 200 7.75 1.83 7.75
CA ALA A 200 8.79 2.71 8.27
C ALA A 200 8.86 4.06 7.51
N ASP A 201 8.48 4.08 6.23
CA ASP A 201 8.43 5.30 5.43
C ASP A 201 7.05 5.96 5.50
N SER A 202 5.95 5.18 5.52
CA SER A 202 4.60 5.76 5.50
C SER A 202 4.13 6.33 6.83
N ILE A 203 4.51 5.72 7.97
CA ILE A 203 4.08 6.18 9.29
C ILE A 203 4.60 7.60 9.61
N PRO A 204 5.92 7.90 9.50
CA PRO A 204 6.41 9.25 9.74
C PRO A 204 5.80 10.29 8.80
N ALA A 205 5.53 9.89 7.54
CA ALA A 205 4.87 10.76 6.57
C ALA A 205 3.44 11.13 7.00
N VAL A 206 2.66 10.16 7.50
CA VAL A 206 1.32 10.44 8.03
C VAL A 206 1.37 11.29 9.30
N PHE A 207 2.35 11.06 10.19
CA PHE A 207 2.56 11.90 11.38
C PHE A 207 2.91 13.36 11.04
N SER A 208 3.45 13.65 9.85
CA SER A 208 3.66 15.02 9.35
C SER A 208 2.38 15.75 8.91
N ILE A 209 1.27 15.02 8.82
CA ILE A 209 -0.04 15.56 8.44
C ILE A 209 -0.87 15.82 9.69
N THR A 210 -0.89 14.85 10.59
CA THR A 210 -1.71 14.89 11.80
C THR A 210 -1.10 14.04 12.91
N HIS A 211 -1.29 14.49 14.14
CA HIS A 211 -0.97 13.73 15.35
C HIS A 211 -2.21 13.09 15.99
N ASP A 212 -3.39 13.23 15.37
CA ASP A 212 -4.62 12.60 15.83
C ASP A 212 -4.59 11.10 15.50
N LEU A 213 -4.37 10.28 16.53
CA LEU A 213 -4.28 8.83 16.42
C LEU A 213 -5.51 8.22 15.74
N PHE A 214 -6.72 8.76 15.96
CA PHE A 214 -7.93 8.25 15.31
C PHE A 214 -7.85 8.44 13.81
N ILE A 215 -7.41 9.62 13.35
CA ILE A 215 -7.27 9.92 11.92
C ILE A 215 -6.20 9.02 11.29
N ILE A 216 -5.04 8.88 11.94
CA ILE A 216 -3.93 8.05 11.46
C ILE A 216 -4.36 6.58 11.29
N LEU A 217 -5.01 6.03 12.31
CA LEU A 217 -5.44 4.63 12.31
C LEU A 217 -6.56 4.38 11.31
N SER A 218 -7.59 5.23 11.31
CA SER A 218 -8.72 5.07 10.41
C SER A 218 -8.30 5.23 8.93
N SER A 219 -7.46 6.22 8.61
CA SER A 219 -6.98 6.41 7.23
C SER A 219 -6.13 5.24 6.76
N ASN A 220 -5.31 4.67 7.63
CA ASN A 220 -4.53 3.47 7.35
C ASN A 220 -5.41 2.25 7.08
N ILE A 221 -6.41 2.01 7.93
CA ILE A 221 -7.35 0.90 7.76
C ILE A 221 -8.05 1.02 6.40
N PHE A 222 -8.59 2.19 6.08
CA PHE A 222 -9.25 2.41 4.78
C PHE A 222 -8.27 2.23 3.61
N SER A 223 -7.05 2.75 3.70
CA SER A 223 -6.04 2.59 2.65
C SER A 223 -5.72 1.11 2.37
N VAL A 224 -5.42 0.33 3.42
CA VAL A 224 -5.09 -1.10 3.30
C VAL A 224 -6.26 -1.90 2.74
N LEU A 225 -7.48 -1.67 3.26
CA LEU A 225 -8.69 -2.33 2.77
C LEU A 225 -8.96 -1.99 1.30
N GLY A 226 -8.80 -0.72 0.93
CA GLY A 226 -8.96 -0.22 -0.43
C GLY A 226 -8.00 -0.91 -1.39
N LEU A 227 -6.70 -0.82 -1.14
CA LEU A 227 -5.67 -1.41 -2.02
C LEU A 227 -5.77 -2.92 -2.15
N ARG A 228 -6.03 -3.65 -1.06
CA ARG A 228 -6.13 -5.11 -1.11
C ARG A 228 -7.34 -5.58 -1.93
N SER A 229 -8.45 -4.85 -1.86
CA SER A 229 -9.63 -5.11 -2.69
C SER A 229 -9.35 -4.83 -4.18
N MET A 230 -8.46 -3.88 -4.45
CA MET A 230 -8.08 -3.45 -5.80
C MET A 230 -6.85 -4.18 -6.38
N TYR A 231 -6.09 -4.98 -5.60
CA TYR A 231 -4.87 -5.67 -6.06
C TYR A 231 -5.07 -6.41 -7.40
N PHE A 232 -6.17 -7.13 -7.55
CA PHE A 232 -6.44 -7.90 -8.77
C PHE A 232 -6.79 -7.02 -9.97
N PHE A 233 -7.26 -5.78 -9.75
CA PHE A 233 -7.44 -4.78 -10.80
C PHE A 233 -6.15 -4.03 -11.09
N ILE A 234 -5.40 -3.67 -10.06
CA ILE A 234 -4.20 -2.83 -10.17
C ILE A 234 -3.01 -3.64 -10.69
N SER A 235 -2.78 -4.86 -10.22
CA SER A 235 -1.61 -5.67 -10.63
C SER A 235 -1.43 -5.87 -12.15
N PRO A 236 -2.47 -6.07 -12.99
CA PRO A 236 -2.29 -6.12 -14.44
C PRO A 236 -2.09 -4.73 -15.08
N ILE A 237 -2.44 -3.66 -14.37
CA ILE A 237 -2.38 -2.29 -14.85
C ILE A 237 -1.07 -1.63 -14.42
N ILE A 238 -0.51 -1.98 -13.26
CA ILE A 238 0.63 -1.30 -12.63
C ILE A 238 1.87 -1.28 -13.53
N ASN A 239 2.12 -2.37 -14.26
CA ASN A 239 3.22 -2.47 -15.23
C ASN A 239 3.04 -1.54 -16.44
N LYS A 240 1.82 -1.03 -16.65
CA LYS A 240 1.50 0.01 -17.64
C LYS A 240 1.58 1.40 -17.05
N PHE A 241 1.97 1.59 -15.79
CA PHE A 241 2.10 2.93 -15.19
C PHE A 241 3.49 3.15 -14.59
N PRO A 242 4.56 3.11 -15.41
CA PRO A 242 5.93 3.35 -14.93
C PRO A 242 6.10 4.75 -14.31
N MET A 243 5.24 5.70 -14.68
CA MET A 243 5.27 7.06 -14.14
C MET A 243 4.85 7.17 -12.66
N ILE A 244 4.33 6.09 -12.04
CA ILE A 244 3.95 6.09 -10.62
C ILE A 244 5.17 6.28 -9.71
N GLU A 245 6.32 5.70 -10.06
CA GLU A 245 7.57 5.88 -9.30
C GLU A 245 8.02 7.35 -9.28
N TYR A 246 7.83 8.07 -10.39
CA TYR A 246 8.07 9.51 -10.46
C TYR A 246 7.09 10.29 -9.58
N ALA A 247 5.79 9.93 -9.59
CA ALA A 247 4.80 10.55 -8.70
C ALA A 247 5.20 10.40 -7.22
N LEU A 248 5.57 9.17 -6.82
CA LEU A 248 6.07 8.84 -5.49
C LEU A 248 7.29 9.68 -5.11
N SER A 249 8.28 9.79 -6.01
CA SER A 249 9.48 10.58 -5.75
C SER A 249 9.15 12.06 -5.49
N ILE A 250 8.27 12.67 -6.29
CA ILE A 250 7.90 14.08 -6.13
C ILE A 250 7.11 14.30 -4.85
N ILE A 251 6.18 13.39 -4.52
CA ILE A 251 5.38 13.46 -3.30
C ILE A 251 6.27 13.32 -2.06
N LEU A 252 7.17 12.33 -2.03
CA LEU A 252 8.13 12.13 -0.94
C LEU A 252 9.07 13.31 -0.77
N MET A 253 9.57 13.87 -1.87
CA MET A 253 10.40 15.08 -1.85
C MET A 253 9.64 16.25 -1.19
N PHE A 254 8.39 16.47 -1.62
CA PHE A 254 7.54 17.52 -1.06
C PHE A 254 7.26 17.33 0.44
N ILE A 255 6.94 16.11 0.86
CA ILE A 255 6.71 15.79 2.28
C ILE A 255 8.00 15.99 3.09
N GLY A 256 9.14 15.54 2.57
CA GLY A 256 10.44 15.71 3.22
C GLY A 256 10.76 17.18 3.48
N PHE A 257 10.57 18.03 2.46
CA PHE A 257 10.70 19.48 2.62
C PHE A 257 9.66 20.07 3.59
N LYS A 258 8.40 19.65 3.51
CA LYS A 258 7.35 20.09 4.46
C LYS A 258 7.78 19.85 5.90
N ILE A 259 8.33 18.68 6.21
CA ILE A 259 8.78 18.33 7.56
C ILE A 259 9.98 19.19 7.98
N LEU A 260 10.99 19.33 7.12
CA LEU A 260 12.20 20.10 7.45
C LEU A 260 11.92 21.59 7.67
N PHE A 261 10.98 22.14 6.88
CA PHE A 261 10.61 23.54 6.94
C PHE A 261 9.41 23.82 7.84
N GLU A 262 8.91 22.84 8.60
CA GLU A 262 7.71 23.01 9.43
C GLU A 262 7.81 24.20 10.40
N LYS A 263 9.01 24.46 10.94
CA LYS A 263 9.28 25.62 11.82
C LYS A 263 9.25 26.97 11.11
N PHE A 264 9.51 27.01 9.81
CA PHE A 264 9.65 28.24 9.03
C PHE A 264 8.41 28.53 8.18
N ILE A 265 7.74 27.49 7.68
CA ILE A 265 6.65 27.57 6.72
C ILE A 265 5.54 26.59 7.16
N ILE A 266 4.44 27.12 7.68
CA ILE A 266 3.27 26.32 8.04
C ILE A 266 2.45 26.07 6.77
N ILE A 267 2.71 24.93 6.12
CA ILE A 267 1.95 24.51 4.94
C ILE A 267 0.62 23.91 5.41
N SER A 268 -0.50 24.52 5.03
CA SER A 268 -1.82 23.99 5.35
C SER A 268 -2.05 22.61 4.74
N ASN A 269 -2.74 21.74 5.48
CA ASN A 269 -3.05 20.38 5.04
C ASN A 269 -3.93 20.37 3.79
N PHE A 270 -4.73 21.41 3.55
CA PHE A 270 -5.47 21.55 2.30
C PHE A 270 -4.54 21.73 1.10
N PHE A 271 -3.51 22.56 1.22
CA PHE A 271 -2.50 22.72 0.17
C PHE A 271 -1.73 21.42 -0.06
N THR A 272 -1.36 20.72 1.03
CA THR A 272 -0.71 19.40 0.94
C THR A 272 -1.59 18.42 0.16
N PHE A 273 -2.89 18.37 0.47
CA PHE A 273 -3.87 17.55 -0.26
C PHE A 273 -3.91 17.86 -1.75
N SER A 274 -4.08 19.14 -2.08
CA SER A 274 -4.20 19.60 -3.46
C SER A 274 -2.94 19.29 -4.27
N ILE A 275 -1.75 19.50 -3.70
CA ILE A 275 -0.47 19.20 -4.36
C ILE A 275 -0.37 17.70 -4.66
N ILE A 276 -0.63 16.84 -3.68
CA ILE A 276 -0.62 15.38 -3.87
C ILE A 276 -1.60 14.98 -4.99
N LEU A 277 -2.82 15.51 -4.96
CA LEU A 277 -3.85 15.20 -5.94
C LEU A 277 -3.47 15.69 -7.35
N ILE A 278 -2.89 16.89 -7.47
CA ILE A 278 -2.40 17.44 -8.74
C ILE A 278 -1.29 16.56 -9.31
N ILE A 279 -0.30 16.16 -8.50
CA ILE A 279 0.80 15.29 -8.94
C ILE A 279 0.25 13.96 -9.46
N LEU A 280 -0.69 13.35 -8.73
CA LEU A 280 -1.33 12.10 -9.15
C LEU A 280 -2.11 12.23 -10.46
N VAL A 281 -2.93 13.28 -10.58
CA VAL A 281 -3.73 13.50 -11.79
C VAL A 281 -2.82 13.81 -12.98
N ALA A 282 -1.82 14.67 -12.80
CA ALA A 282 -0.85 15.01 -13.84
C ALA A 282 -0.08 13.78 -14.32
N THR A 283 0.45 12.97 -13.41
CA THR A 283 1.20 11.75 -13.75
C THR A 283 0.31 10.70 -14.42
N PHE A 284 -0.93 10.55 -13.98
CA PHE A 284 -1.91 9.67 -14.64
C PHE A 284 -2.18 10.13 -16.08
N ILE A 285 -2.44 11.43 -16.29
CA ILE A 285 -2.69 12.03 -17.60
C ILE A 285 -1.47 11.83 -18.52
N ILE A 286 -0.28 12.21 -18.06
CA ILE A 286 0.98 12.06 -18.81
C ILE A 286 1.17 10.60 -19.22
N ASN A 287 0.96 9.66 -18.30
CA ASN A 287 1.14 8.25 -18.58
C ASN A 287 0.16 7.74 -19.64
N VAL A 288 -1.12 8.14 -19.57
CA VAL A 288 -2.13 7.78 -20.59
C VAL A 288 -1.75 8.34 -21.97
N PHE A 289 -1.25 9.57 -22.05
CA PHE A 289 -0.83 10.18 -23.31
C PHE A 289 0.45 9.57 -23.88
N PHE A 290 1.44 9.22 -23.04
CA PHE A 290 2.69 8.60 -23.49
C PHE A 290 2.51 7.15 -23.93
N ILE A 291 1.60 6.39 -23.31
CA ILE A 291 1.33 5.00 -23.69
C ILE A 291 0.57 4.89 -25.00
N LYS A 292 -0.29 5.87 -25.33
CA LYS A 292 -0.96 5.91 -26.64
C LYS A 292 0.01 6.10 -27.82
N LYS A 293 1.26 6.51 -27.57
CA LYS A 293 2.29 6.74 -28.60
C LYS A 293 3.28 5.58 -28.77
N LYS A 294 3.18 4.50 -27.99
CA LYS A 294 3.96 3.25 -28.14
C LYS A 294 3.05 2.12 -28.59
#